data_AF-A0A6B3EHY8-F1
#
_entry.id   AF-A0A6B3EHY8-F1
#
_cell.length_a   1.000
_cell.length_b   1.000
_cell.length_c   1.000
_cell.angle_alpha   90.00
_cell.angle_beta   90.00
_cell.angle_gamma   90.00
#
_symmetry.space_group_name_H-M   'P 1'
#
loop_
_entity.id
_entity.type
_entity.pdbx_description
1 polymer ?
#
loop_
_entity_poly.entity_id
_entity_poly.type
_entity_poly.pdbx_seq_one_letter_code
_entity_poly.pdbx_strand_id
1 'polypeptide(L)' 'EPLVALTDLPSFDTSAMDGWAIAGPGPWRLLPGAQVLAGHELTGACARLDDGAAVPVATGARVPAGA' A
#
# COMPACT_ATOMS: atom_id res chain seq x y z
N GLU A 1 1.24 34.99 14.06
CA GLU A 1 2.23 33.96 14.43
C GLU A 1 2.32 32.92 13.30
N PRO A 2 3.44 32.18 13.14
CA PRO A 2 3.55 31.16 12.08
C PRO A 2 2.61 29.98 12.33
N LEU A 3 2.00 29.44 11.28
CA LEU A 3 1.23 28.19 11.35
C LEU A 3 2.18 27.00 11.27
N VAL A 4 2.05 26.08 12.22
CA VAL A 4 2.82 24.84 12.27
C VAL A 4 1.93 23.69 11.82
N ALA A 5 2.48 22.79 11.01
CA ALA A 5 1.77 21.59 10.58
C ALA A 5 1.45 20.69 11.78
N LEU A 6 0.20 20.21 11.88
CA LEU A 6 -0.24 19.33 12.96
C LEU A 6 0.08 17.85 12.69
N THR A 7 0.42 17.50 11.46
CA THR A 7 0.72 16.14 11.02
C THR A 7 1.55 16.18 9.74
N ASP A 8 2.19 15.06 9.42
CA ASP A 8 2.86 14.86 8.15
C ASP A 8 1.85 14.86 6.99
N LEU A 9 2.29 15.43 5.86
CA LEU A 9 1.64 15.32 4.56
C LEU A 9 2.64 14.73 3.56
N PRO A 10 2.38 13.55 2.97
CA PRO A 10 1.25 12.67 3.24
C PRO A 10 1.32 12.05 4.64
N SER A 11 0.17 11.71 5.22
CA SER A 11 0.08 11.16 6.60
C SER A 11 0.41 9.66 6.69
N PHE A 12 0.81 9.05 5.57
CA PHE A 12 1.23 7.67 5.45
C PHE A 12 1.99 7.43 4.14
N ASP A 13 2.68 6.29 4.06
CA ASP A 13 3.34 5.85 2.83
C ASP A 13 2.30 5.61 1.72
N THR A 14 2.35 6.43 0.68
CA THR A 14 1.44 6.38 -0.45
C THR A 14 2.14 5.88 -1.70
N SER A 15 1.46 5.09 -2.52
CA SER A 15 1.98 4.78 -3.85
C SER A 15 2.06 6.03 -4.70
N ALA A 16 3.22 6.29 -5.29
CA ALA A 16 3.43 7.42 -6.19
C ALA A 16 2.85 7.18 -7.60
N MET A 17 2.55 5.92 -7.94
CA MET A 17 2.08 5.50 -9.25
C MET A 17 1.08 4.35 -9.14
N ASP A 18 0.38 4.09 -10.23
CA ASP A 18 -0.32 2.83 -10.41
C ASP A 18 0.71 1.72 -10.68
N GLY A 19 0.53 0.56 -10.07
CA GLY A 19 1.47 -0.53 -10.21
C GLY A 19 1.18 -1.69 -9.27
N TRP A 20 2.23 -2.28 -8.71
CA TRP A 20 2.16 -3.42 -7.81
C TRP A 20 2.91 -3.13 -6.52
N ALA A 21 2.25 -3.32 -5.39
CA ALA A 21 2.94 -3.48 -4.11
C ALA A 21 3.39 -4.94 -4.01
N ILE A 22 4.67 -5.16 -3.69
CA ILE A 22 5.31 -6.48 -3.65
C ILE A 22 5.99 -6.68 -2.30
N ALA A 23 5.97 -7.88 -1.76
CA ALA A 23 6.69 -8.21 -0.54
C ALA A 23 7.85 -9.17 -0.85
N GLY A 24 9.07 -8.73 -0.50
CA GLY A 24 10.30 -9.52 -0.60
C GLY A 24 10.77 -9.89 -2.02
N PRO A 25 11.73 -10.82 -2.16
CA PRO A 25 12.27 -11.22 -3.46
C PRO A 25 11.27 -12.09 -4.25
N GLY A 26 11.34 -12.01 -5.58
CA GLY A 26 10.48 -12.80 -6.47
C GLY A 26 10.86 -14.29 -6.51
N PRO A 27 9.99 -15.13 -7.12
CA PRO A 27 8.78 -14.76 -7.85
C PRO A 27 7.57 -14.46 -6.95
N TRP A 28 6.78 -13.44 -7.31
CA TRP A 28 5.60 -13.04 -6.54
C TRP A 28 4.30 -13.71 -7.02
N ARG A 29 3.41 -14.03 -6.09
CA ARG A 29 2.05 -14.52 -6.34
C ARG A 29 1.04 -13.41 -6.10
N LEU A 30 0.08 -13.26 -7.01
CA LEU A 30 -0.99 -12.28 -6.86
C LEU A 30 -1.98 -12.70 -5.77
N LEU A 31 -2.39 -11.77 -4.92
CA LEU A 31 -3.52 -11.98 -4.02
C LEU A 31 -4.82 -11.98 -4.86
N PRO A 32 -5.55 -13.10 -4.95
CA PRO A 32 -6.71 -13.19 -5.83
C PRO A 32 -7.82 -12.23 -5.41
N GLY A 33 -8.29 -11.40 -6.34
CA GLY A 33 -9.39 -10.47 -6.11
C GLY A 33 -9.04 -9.26 -5.22
N ALA A 34 -7.78 -9.11 -4.80
CA ALA A 34 -7.34 -7.97 -4.02
C ALA A 34 -6.80 -6.85 -4.93
N GLN A 35 -7.03 -5.61 -4.51
CA GLN A 35 -6.43 -4.39 -5.06
C GLN A 35 -6.49 -3.31 -4.00
N VAL A 36 -5.57 -2.34 -4.06
CA VAL A 36 -5.49 -1.26 -3.08
C VAL A 36 -5.67 0.07 -3.80
N LEU A 37 -6.88 0.59 -3.71
CA LEU A 37 -7.29 1.86 -4.32
C LEU A 37 -7.08 3.02 -3.35
N ALA A 38 -7.03 4.25 -3.87
CA ALA A 38 -7.00 5.44 -3.03
C ALA A 38 -8.19 5.44 -2.05
N GLY A 39 -7.91 5.76 -0.78
CA GLY A 39 -8.90 5.73 0.30
C GLY A 39 -9.27 4.33 0.81
N HIS A 40 -8.69 3.26 0.26
CA HIS A 40 -8.89 1.89 0.71
C HIS A 40 -7.57 1.28 1.21
N GLU A 41 -7.68 0.24 2.03
CA GLU A 41 -6.56 -0.54 2.53
C GLU A 41 -6.91 -2.02 2.57
N LEU A 42 -5.90 -2.88 2.61
CA LEU A 42 -6.14 -4.31 2.84
C LEU A 42 -6.59 -4.52 4.28
N THR A 43 -7.57 -5.39 4.47
CA THR A 43 -8.17 -5.68 5.79
C THR A 43 -8.34 -7.19 5.99
N GLY A 44 -8.67 -7.57 7.24
CA GLY A 44 -8.91 -8.96 7.59
C GLY A 44 -7.66 -9.84 7.46
N ALA A 45 -7.83 -11.08 6.96
CA ALA A 45 -6.74 -12.03 6.81
C ALA A 45 -5.64 -11.60 5.83
N CYS A 46 -5.92 -10.59 4.99
CA CYS A 46 -4.97 -10.05 4.01
C CYS A 46 -4.45 -8.66 4.39
N ALA A 47 -4.59 -8.21 5.65
CA ALA A 47 -4.19 -6.86 6.09
C ALA A 47 -2.70 -6.54 5.88
N ARG A 48 -1.87 -7.55 5.62
CA ARG A 48 -0.44 -7.45 5.30
C ARG A 48 -0.15 -8.30 4.06
N LEU A 49 0.82 -7.89 3.25
CA LEU A 49 1.41 -8.76 2.24
C LEU A 49 2.44 -9.70 2.88
N ASP A 50 2.27 -10.99 2.63
CA ASP A 50 3.25 -12.02 2.97
C ASP A 50 4.39 -12.04 1.95
N ASP A 51 5.56 -12.54 2.37
CA ASP A 51 6.73 -12.69 1.51
C ASP A 51 6.41 -13.47 0.23
N GLY A 52 6.88 -12.96 -0.92
CA GLY A 52 6.57 -13.53 -2.23
C GLY A 52 5.13 -13.25 -2.70
N ALA A 53 4.48 -12.22 -2.18
CA ALA A 53 3.13 -11.82 -2.61
C ALA A 53 3.11 -10.44 -3.30
N ALA A 54 2.11 -10.22 -4.14
CA ALA A 54 1.89 -8.96 -4.85
C ALA A 54 0.40 -8.59 -4.95
N VAL A 55 0.10 -7.30 -4.94
CA VAL A 55 -1.26 -6.77 -5.13
C VAL A 55 -1.24 -5.50 -6.00
N PRO A 56 -2.23 -5.28 -6.89
CA PRO A 56 -2.34 -4.01 -7.60
C PRO A 56 -2.53 -2.87 -6.60
N VAL A 57 -1.83 -1.76 -6.83
CA VAL A 57 -1.96 -0.53 -6.04
C VAL A 57 -2.16 0.66 -6.96
N ALA A 58 -3.08 1.55 -6.60
CA ALA A 58 -3.33 2.80 -7.31
C ALA A 58 -2.53 3.96 -6.70
N THR A 59 -2.31 4.99 -7.51
CA THR A 59 -1.70 6.25 -7.09
C THR A 59 -2.44 6.85 -5.89
N GLY A 60 -1.70 7.28 -4.87
CA GLY A 60 -2.23 7.85 -3.63
C GLY A 60 -2.82 6.82 -2.66
N ALA A 61 -2.88 5.54 -3.02
CA ALA A 61 -3.32 4.49 -2.11
C ALA A 61 -2.26 4.20 -1.03
N ARG A 62 -2.71 3.78 0.15
CA ARG A 62 -1.82 3.36 1.24
C ARG A 62 -1.03 2.13 0.78
N VAL A 63 0.29 2.21 0.88
CA VAL A 63 1.14 1.04 0.62
C VAL A 63 0.82 -0.04 1.68
N PRO A 64 0.46 -1.27 1.28
CA PRO A 64 0.17 -2.34 2.23
C PRO A 64 1.36 -2.63 3.14
N ALA A 65 1.08 -2.95 4.39
CA ALA A 65 2.13 -3.40 5.29
C ALA A 65 2.83 -4.64 4.70
N GLY A 66 4.16 -4.66 4.79
CA GLY A 66 4.98 -5.78 4.30
C GLY A 66 5.42 -5.67 2.84
N ALA A 67 4.86 -4.72 2.07
CA ALA A 67 5.46 -4.31 0.81
C ALA A 67 6.82 -3.62 1.01
#